data_AF-A0A9P1BX83-F1
#
_entry.id   AF-A0A9P1BX83-F1
#
_cell.length_a   1.000
_cell.length_b   1.000
_cell.length_c   1.000
_cell.angle_alpha   90.00
_cell.angle_beta   90.00
_cell.angle_gamma   90.00
#
_symmetry.space_group_name_H-M   'P 1'
#
loop_
_entity.id
_entity.type
_entity.pdbx_description
1 polymer ?
#
loop_
_entity_poly.entity_id
_entity_poly.type
_entity_poly.pdbx_seq_one_letter_code
_entity_poly.pdbx_strand_id
1 'polypeptide(L)'
;MSIWCLGPESGELQLQPWAETAEPMKVTMRPGRLVIVRADALYHRFSSLGCAYCLTCFYCNLNGQDPVSPSGFALKQWAAERMERFKQSSLQEKRYMEMPRDWEEKINREKINTQRVALRTACVKEPGTEDPLSWALSFNSGPDYAVQVPMMRWQHDNYFEDSPEAYKNGKTDCMHGLYLSGSEGATLHGSTACSDDAELTSRLVQSN
;
A
#
# COMPACT_ATOMS: atom_id res chain seq x y z
N MET A 1 18.19 5.53 -22.07
CA MET A 1 17.38 6.70 -22.45
C MET A 1 17.34 6.78 -23.95
N SER A 2 16.22 7.20 -24.52
CA SER A 2 16.09 7.50 -25.94
C SER A 2 15.78 8.98 -26.14
N ILE A 3 16.41 9.59 -27.15
CA ILE A 3 16.23 10.98 -27.55
C ILE A 3 15.86 10.97 -29.03
N TRP A 4 14.65 11.42 -29.35
CA TRP A 4 14.16 11.47 -30.72
C TRP A 4 13.96 12.92 -31.16
N CYS A 5 14.71 13.34 -32.18
CA CYS A 5 14.53 14.66 -32.78
C CYS A 5 13.36 14.64 -33.76
N LEU A 6 12.32 15.42 -33.49
CA LEU A 6 11.10 15.51 -34.29
C LEU A 6 11.17 16.61 -35.37
N GLY A 7 12.12 17.55 -35.26
CA GLY A 7 12.28 18.67 -36.20
C GLY A 7 11.37 19.86 -35.86
N PRO A 8 11.13 20.81 -36.78
CA PRO A 8 11.56 20.82 -38.19
C PRO A 8 13.06 21.04 -38.41
N GLU A 9 13.77 21.68 -37.49
CA GLU A 9 15.20 21.99 -37.65
C GLU A 9 16.12 20.96 -37.00
N SER A 10 17.40 20.99 -37.37
CA SER A 10 18.44 20.15 -36.79
C SER A 10 19.11 20.80 -35.58
N GLY A 11 19.60 19.98 -34.65
CA GLY A 11 20.42 20.43 -33.53
C GLY A 11 21.70 19.62 -33.37
N GLU A 12 22.43 19.90 -32.30
CA GLU A 12 23.58 19.11 -31.83
C GLU A 12 23.25 18.49 -30.47
N LEU A 13 23.48 17.19 -30.34
CA LEU A 13 23.48 16.47 -29.07
C LEU A 13 24.93 16.28 -28.64
N GLN A 14 25.33 16.97 -27.58
CA GLN A 14 26.62 16.78 -26.94
C GLN A 14 26.49 15.65 -25.92
N LEU A 15 27.42 14.70 -25.96
CA LEU A 15 27.51 13.55 -25.07
C LEU A 15 28.88 13.55 -24.40
N GLN A 16 28.91 13.52 -23.07
CA GLN A 16 30.17 13.54 -22.32
C GLN A 16 30.14 12.43 -21.26
N PRO A 17 31.10 11.50 -21.25
CA PRO A 17 31.29 10.58 -20.15
C PRO A 17 31.55 11.33 -18.84
N TRP A 18 31.18 10.76 -17.69
CA TRP A 18 31.43 11.41 -16.40
C TRP A 18 32.89 11.45 -15.94
N ALA A 19 33.81 10.83 -16.70
CA ALA A 19 35.23 10.98 -16.43
C ALA A 19 35.65 12.42 -16.73
N GLU A 20 36.30 13.09 -15.77
CA GLU A 20 36.71 14.50 -15.88
C GLU A 20 37.64 14.77 -17.07
N THR A 21 38.36 13.76 -17.54
CA THR A 21 39.29 13.83 -18.67
C THR A 21 38.67 13.51 -20.03
N ALA A 22 37.40 13.11 -20.07
CA ALA A 22 36.77 12.69 -21.31
C ALA A 22 36.29 13.88 -22.14
N GLU A 23 36.70 13.93 -23.40
CA GLU A 23 36.25 14.94 -24.36
C GLU A 23 34.77 14.74 -24.73
N PRO A 24 33.98 15.83 -24.81
CA PRO A 24 32.59 15.74 -25.23
C PRO A 24 32.48 15.38 -26.72
N MET A 25 31.72 14.33 -27.03
CA MET A 25 31.38 13.92 -28.38
C MET A 25 30.13 14.68 -28.85
N LYS A 26 30.16 15.20 -30.08
CA LYS A 26 29.00 15.86 -30.70
C LYS A 26 28.33 14.96 -31.72
N VAL A 27 27.02 14.83 -31.62
CA VAL A 27 26.18 14.09 -32.56
C VAL A 27 25.18 15.05 -33.17
N THR A 28 25.26 15.28 -34.48
CA THR A 28 24.25 16.07 -35.19
C THR A 28 22.90 15.34 -35.12
N MET A 29 21.84 16.04 -34.74
CA MET A 29 20.48 15.52 -34.65
C MET A 29 19.65 16.10 -35.79
N ARG A 30 19.25 15.26 -36.75
CA ARG A 30 18.32 15.64 -37.83
C ARG A 30 16.90 15.20 -37.47
N PRO A 31 15.84 15.84 -38.00
CA PRO A 31 14.48 15.36 -37.86
C PRO A 31 14.37 13.88 -38.23
N GLY A 32 13.72 13.08 -37.39
CA GLY A 32 13.61 11.63 -37.51
C GLY A 32 14.76 10.84 -36.87
N ARG A 33 15.86 11.48 -36.44
CA ARG A 33 16.98 10.78 -35.80
C ARG A 33 16.65 10.42 -34.35
N LEU A 34 16.67 9.12 -34.07
CA LEU A 34 16.62 8.54 -32.73
C LEU A 34 18.04 8.22 -32.26
N VAL A 35 18.40 8.68 -31.07
CA VAL A 35 19.65 8.28 -30.40
C VAL A 35 19.28 7.58 -29.09
N ILE A 36 19.83 6.39 -28.90
CA ILE A 36 19.73 5.64 -27.65
C ILE A 36 21.03 5.85 -26.89
N VAL A 37 20.93 6.46 -25.70
CA VAL A 37 22.09 6.74 -24.84
C VAL A 37 21.94 6.06 -23.48
N ARG A 38 23.09 5.67 -22.93
CA ARG A 38 23.25 5.31 -21.52
C ARG A 38 23.26 6.59 -20.68
N ALA A 39 22.07 7.01 -20.24
CA ALA A 39 21.92 8.15 -19.32
C ALA A 39 22.60 7.91 -17.96
N ASP A 40 22.94 6.66 -17.69
CA ASP A 40 23.73 6.17 -16.58
C ASP A 40 25.24 6.17 -16.83
N ALA A 41 25.73 6.68 -17.95
CA ALA A 41 27.17 6.76 -18.22
C ALA A 41 27.58 8.09 -18.87
N LEU A 42 26.63 8.81 -19.45
CA LEU A 42 26.86 10.00 -20.26
C LEU A 42 25.99 11.16 -19.77
N TYR A 43 26.66 12.29 -19.47
CA TYR A 43 26.03 13.59 -19.53
C TYR A 43 25.62 13.90 -20.97
N HIS A 44 24.46 14.52 -21.15
CA HIS A 44 23.95 14.84 -22.47
C HIS A 44 23.31 16.23 -22.47
N ARG A 45 23.57 17.00 -23.53
CA ARG A 45 22.99 18.33 -23.73
C ARG A 45 22.59 18.48 -25.18
N PHE A 46 21.31 18.74 -25.42
CA PHE A 46 20.81 19.09 -26.74
C PHE A 46 20.76 20.62 -26.90
N SER A 47 21.22 21.11 -28.05
CA SER A 47 21.15 22.52 -28.42
C SER A 47 20.82 22.66 -29.90
N SER A 48 19.97 23.63 -30.24
CA SER A 48 19.58 23.96 -31.62
C SER A 48 19.65 25.48 -31.81
N LEU A 49 19.98 25.94 -33.02
CA LEU A 49 19.98 27.36 -33.38
C LEU A 49 18.58 27.89 -33.72
N GLY A 50 17.63 27.01 -34.03
CA GLY A 50 16.22 27.38 -34.17
C GLY A 50 15.27 26.28 -33.70
N CYS A 51 14.09 26.16 -34.33
CA CYS A 51 12.98 25.38 -33.81
C CYS A 51 13.19 23.86 -33.99
N ALA A 52 13.66 23.21 -32.93
CA ALA A 52 13.77 21.76 -32.86
C ALA A 52 13.02 21.21 -31.64
N TYR A 53 12.13 20.24 -31.88
CA TYR A 53 11.49 19.47 -30.81
C TYR A 53 12.21 18.14 -30.61
N CYS A 54 12.40 17.77 -29.34
CA CYS A 54 12.98 16.49 -28.96
C CYS A 54 12.05 15.76 -27.98
N LEU A 55 11.75 14.50 -28.26
CA LEU A 55 11.09 13.61 -27.31
C LEU A 55 12.17 12.84 -26.55
N THR A 56 12.12 12.87 -25.22
CA THR A 56 13.02 12.10 -24.36
C THR A 56 12.24 11.04 -23.60
N CYS A 57 12.78 9.83 -23.55
CA CYS A 57 12.21 8.72 -22.78
C CYS A 57 13.30 8.05 -21.93
N PHE A 58 13.01 7.87 -20.65
CA PHE A 58 13.88 7.19 -19.71
C PHE A 58 13.38 5.76 -19.52
N TYR A 59 14.26 4.78 -19.76
CA TYR A 59 13.94 3.39 -19.45
C TYR A 59 14.04 3.22 -17.94
N CYS A 60 12.92 2.99 -17.28
CA CYS A 60 12.90 2.54 -15.90
C CYS A 60 13.49 1.12 -15.86
N ASN A 61 14.56 0.91 -15.11
CA ASN A 61 15.10 -0.43 -14.91
C ASN A 61 14.13 -1.19 -13.99
N LEU A 62 13.35 -2.11 -14.56
CA LEU A 62 12.33 -2.88 -13.83
C LEU A 62 12.93 -3.89 -12.85
N ASN A 63 14.23 -4.17 -12.95
CA ASN A 63 14.90 -5.20 -12.16
C ASN A 63 15.28 -4.75 -10.74
N GLY A 64 14.75 -3.62 -10.26
CA GLY A 64 15.01 -3.11 -8.91
C GLY A 64 16.48 -2.72 -8.65
N GLN A 65 17.31 -2.65 -9.71
CA GLN A 65 18.68 -2.19 -9.58
C GLN A 65 18.71 -0.69 -9.31
N ASP A 66 19.70 -0.28 -8.53
CA ASP A 66 19.87 1.10 -8.12
C ASP A 66 19.98 2.04 -9.34
N PRO A 67 19.34 3.23 -9.27
CA PRO A 67 19.44 4.19 -10.35
C PRO A 67 20.89 4.63 -10.51
N VAL A 68 21.47 4.34 -11.67
CA VAL A 68 22.89 4.61 -11.95
C VAL A 68 23.12 6.08 -12.37
N SER A 69 22.05 6.84 -12.66
CA SER A 69 22.16 8.26 -12.95
C SER A 69 22.29 9.11 -11.68
N PRO A 70 23.12 10.18 -11.66
CA PRO A 70 23.24 11.10 -10.53
C PRO A 70 21.90 11.68 -10.07
N SER A 71 21.01 12.03 -11.02
CA SER A 71 19.66 12.52 -10.69
C SER A 71 18.81 11.45 -10.02
N GLY A 72 18.88 10.20 -10.51
CA GLY A 72 18.17 9.09 -9.88
C GLY A 72 18.73 8.73 -8.50
N PHE A 73 20.05 8.84 -8.31
CA PHE A 73 20.69 8.71 -7.00
C PHE A 73 20.21 9.81 -6.05
N ALA A 74 20.22 11.07 -6.48
CA ALA A 74 19.73 12.21 -5.70
C ALA A 74 18.25 12.06 -5.32
N LEU A 75 17.40 11.60 -6.25
CA LEU A 75 15.99 11.31 -5.97
C LEU A 75 15.81 10.15 -4.98
N LYS A 76 16.60 9.08 -5.12
CA LYS A 76 16.59 7.95 -4.20
C LYS A 76 17.03 8.37 -2.80
N GLN A 77 18.09 9.18 -2.71
CA GLN A 77 18.57 9.74 -1.46
C GLN A 77 17.53 10.65 -0.81
N TRP A 78 16.95 11.57 -1.57
CA TRP A 78 15.85 12.43 -1.12
C TRP A 78 14.67 11.62 -0.60
N ALA A 79 14.27 10.57 -1.31
CA ALA A 79 13.20 9.68 -0.88
C ALA A 79 13.55 8.97 0.45
N ALA A 80 14.76 8.44 0.57
CA ALA A 80 15.23 7.77 1.77
C ALA A 80 15.27 8.72 2.99
N GLU A 81 15.79 9.93 2.82
CA GLU A 81 15.84 10.97 3.84
C GLU A 81 14.44 11.42 4.25
N ARG A 82 13.54 11.59 3.28
CA ARG A 82 12.14 11.96 3.55
C ARG A 82 11.41 10.87 4.35
N MET A 83 11.58 9.60 3.98
CA MET A 83 11.02 8.47 4.73
C MET A 83 11.58 8.37 6.15
N GLU A 84 12.88 8.63 6.33
CA GLU A 84 13.51 8.64 7.65
C GLU A 84 12.99 9.79 8.52
N ARG A 85 12.88 10.99 7.96
CA ARG A 85 12.32 12.16 8.66
C ARG A 85 10.87 11.91 9.07
N PHE A 86 10.04 11.39 8.18
CA PHE A 86 8.66 11.03 8.50
C PHE A 86 8.59 10.09 9.69
N LYS A 87 9.48 9.10 9.75
CA LYS A 87 9.51 8.11 10.83
C LYS A 87 9.87 8.72 12.18
N GLN A 88 10.84 9.64 12.20
CA GLN A 88 11.31 10.34 13.40
C GLN A 88 10.34 11.42 13.88
N SER A 89 9.45 11.88 13.02
CA SER A 89 8.48 12.94 13.34
C SER A 89 7.38 12.52 14.31
N SER A 90 6.91 13.51 15.07
CA SER A 90 5.78 13.34 16.00
C SER A 90 4.47 13.08 15.25
N LEU A 91 3.44 12.54 15.95
CA LEU A 91 2.11 12.34 15.35
C LEU A 91 1.51 13.64 14.81
N GLN A 92 1.75 14.76 15.50
CA GLN A 92 1.28 16.06 15.07
C GLN A 92 1.98 16.51 13.79
N GLU A 93 3.30 16.33 13.68
CA GLU A 93 4.06 16.64 12.46
C GLU A 93 3.67 15.76 11.27
N LYS A 94 3.44 14.46 11.51
CA LYS A 94 3.02 13.51 10.47
C LYS A 94 1.72 13.93 9.78
N ARG A 95 0.77 14.53 10.51
CA ARG A 95 -0.49 15.04 9.93
C ARG A 95 -0.28 16.12 8.87
N TYR A 96 0.83 16.86 8.95
CA TYR A 96 1.16 17.92 8.00
C TYR A 96 2.16 17.47 6.91
N MET A 97 2.70 16.25 7.01
CA MET A 97 3.55 15.69 5.97
C MET A 97 2.72 14.88 4.98
N GLU A 98 2.42 15.48 3.84
CA GLU A 98 1.82 14.73 2.73
C GLU A 98 2.83 13.69 2.21
N MET A 99 2.44 12.43 2.26
CA MET A 99 3.20 11.30 1.76
C MET A 99 2.27 10.32 1.02
N PRO A 100 2.71 9.73 -0.11
CA PRO A 100 1.92 8.69 -0.76
C PRO A 100 1.70 7.49 0.16
N ARG A 101 0.50 6.90 0.12
CA ARG A 101 0.13 5.73 0.92
C ARG A 101 1.11 4.56 0.77
N ASP A 102 1.56 4.30 -0.46
CA ASP A 102 2.52 3.22 -0.73
C ASP A 102 3.85 3.41 0.02
N TRP A 103 4.26 4.66 0.25
CA TRP A 103 5.48 4.96 1.02
C TRP A 103 5.25 4.76 2.52
N GLU A 104 4.07 5.12 3.05
CA GLU A 104 3.71 4.83 4.43
C GLU A 104 3.71 3.32 4.71
N GLU A 105 3.08 2.54 3.82
CA GLU A 105 3.05 1.09 3.92
C GLU A 105 4.46 0.50 3.87
N LYS A 106 5.31 1.01 2.97
CA LYS A 106 6.71 0.59 2.88
C LYS A 106 7.49 0.91 4.15
N ILE A 107 7.37 2.12 4.70
CA ILE A 107 8.03 2.50 5.96
C ILE A 107 7.57 1.59 7.10
N ASN A 108 6.26 1.34 7.21
CA ASN A 108 5.70 0.48 8.25
C ASN A 108 6.21 -0.96 8.16
N ARG A 109 6.46 -1.47 6.95
CA ARG A 109 7.03 -2.81 6.72
C ARG A 109 8.53 -2.89 7.00
N GLU A 110 9.31 -1.96 6.45
CA GLU A 110 10.78 -2.05 6.44
C GLU A 110 11.41 -1.53 7.73
N LYS A 111 10.76 -0.53 8.34
CA LYS A 111 11.36 0.32 9.36
C LYS A 111 10.45 0.34 10.58
N ILE A 112 10.37 -0.77 11.31
CA ILE A 112 9.71 -0.83 12.61
C ILE A 112 10.68 -0.31 13.69
N ASN A 113 10.38 0.85 14.29
CA ASN A 113 11.14 1.42 15.43
C ASN A 113 10.68 0.91 16.80
N THR A 114 9.60 0.13 16.84
CA THR A 114 9.06 -0.42 18.08
C THR A 114 9.64 -1.79 18.38
N GLN A 115 9.49 -2.22 19.64
CA GLN A 115 9.81 -3.58 20.02
C GLN A 115 9.07 -4.56 19.11
N ARG A 116 9.83 -5.44 18.47
CA ARG A 116 9.24 -6.53 17.67
C ARG A 116 8.62 -7.52 18.63
N VAL A 117 7.30 -7.62 18.60
CA VAL A 117 6.57 -8.63 19.35
C VAL A 117 6.43 -9.85 18.45
N ALA A 118 7.06 -10.95 18.85
CA ALA A 118 6.87 -12.23 18.19
C ALA A 118 5.61 -12.89 18.75
N LEU A 119 4.59 -13.07 17.90
CA LEU A 119 3.45 -13.92 18.21
C LEU A 119 3.93 -15.38 18.15
N ARG A 120 4.07 -16.03 19.32
CA ARG A 120 4.56 -17.42 19.40
C ARG A 120 3.45 -18.44 19.18
N THR A 121 2.25 -18.11 19.61
CA THR A 121 1.09 -18.99 19.56
C THR A 121 -0.16 -18.16 19.31
N ALA A 122 -1.08 -18.74 18.56
CA ALA A 122 -2.44 -18.26 18.40
C ALA A 122 -3.37 -19.46 18.54
N CYS A 123 -4.46 -19.27 19.27
CA CYS A 123 -5.55 -20.23 19.33
C CYS A 123 -6.81 -19.45 18.99
N VAL A 124 -7.49 -19.89 17.93
CA VAL A 124 -8.72 -19.25 17.46
C VAL A 124 -9.80 -20.32 17.36
N LYS A 125 -11.02 -19.95 17.71
CA LYS A 125 -12.21 -20.76 17.49
C LYS A 125 -13.04 -20.00 16.46
N GLU A 126 -13.21 -20.61 15.30
CA GLU A 126 -13.77 -19.95 14.13
C GLU A 126 -15.06 -20.64 13.67
N PRO A 127 -15.93 -19.95 12.91
CA PRO A 127 -17.13 -20.57 12.35
C PRO A 127 -16.77 -21.72 11.41
N GLY A 128 -17.46 -22.85 11.55
CA GLY A 128 -17.36 -23.98 10.63
C GLY A 128 -16.09 -24.86 10.75
N THR A 129 -15.11 -24.51 11.58
CA THR A 129 -13.92 -25.36 11.81
C THR A 129 -13.30 -25.13 13.19
N GLU A 130 -12.84 -26.20 13.84
CA GLU A 130 -12.01 -26.14 15.05
C GLU A 130 -10.52 -26.24 14.74
N ASP A 131 -10.17 -26.61 13.50
CA ASP A 131 -8.79 -26.69 13.03
C ASP A 131 -8.33 -25.33 12.45
N PRO A 132 -7.32 -24.68 13.07
CA PRO A 132 -6.77 -23.42 12.57
C PRO A 132 -6.17 -23.51 11.18
N LEU A 133 -5.64 -24.69 10.79
CA LEU A 133 -5.05 -24.87 9.47
C LEU A 133 -6.14 -24.87 8.39
N SER A 134 -7.24 -25.57 8.62
CA SER A 134 -8.42 -25.55 7.76
C SER A 134 -8.99 -24.14 7.60
N TRP A 135 -9.04 -23.35 8.69
CA TRP A 135 -9.42 -21.94 8.62
C TRP A 135 -8.46 -21.12 7.77
N ALA A 136 -7.14 -21.24 7.98
CA ALA A 136 -6.15 -20.51 7.20
C ALA A 136 -6.21 -20.86 5.70
N LEU A 137 -6.48 -22.13 5.37
CA LEU A 137 -6.62 -22.57 3.99
C LEU A 137 -7.92 -22.07 3.34
N SER A 138 -8.97 -21.83 4.13
CA SER A 138 -10.25 -21.32 3.66
C SER A 138 -10.13 -19.96 2.94
N PHE A 139 -9.16 -19.12 3.32
CA PHE A 139 -8.91 -17.86 2.62
C PHE A 139 -8.56 -18.03 1.14
N ASN A 140 -8.07 -19.20 0.74
CA ASN A 140 -7.78 -19.50 -0.67
C ASN A 140 -9.01 -19.98 -1.43
N SER A 141 -9.93 -20.70 -0.78
CA SER A 141 -11.15 -21.22 -1.41
C SER A 141 -12.36 -20.29 -1.29
N GLY A 142 -12.33 -19.35 -0.34
CA GLY A 142 -13.39 -18.39 -0.07
C GLY A 142 -14.76 -19.02 0.25
N PRO A 143 -14.85 -20.05 1.11
CA PRO A 143 -16.13 -20.68 1.41
C PRO A 143 -17.02 -19.72 2.22
N ASP A 144 -18.32 -19.78 1.98
CA ASP A 144 -19.31 -19.06 2.76
C ASP A 144 -19.65 -19.87 4.02
N TYR A 145 -19.36 -19.29 5.19
CA TYR A 145 -19.64 -19.88 6.50
C TYR A 145 -20.96 -19.40 7.10
N ALA A 146 -21.68 -18.49 6.44
CA ALA A 146 -22.96 -18.01 6.91
C ALA A 146 -23.99 -19.15 6.88
N VAL A 147 -24.63 -19.37 8.04
CA VAL A 147 -25.71 -20.35 8.17
C VAL A 147 -26.93 -19.67 8.75
N GLN A 148 -28.11 -20.25 8.52
CA GLN A 148 -29.32 -19.81 9.18
C GLN A 148 -29.18 -19.96 10.69
N VAL A 149 -29.86 -19.10 11.45
CA VAL A 149 -29.85 -19.15 12.91
C VAL A 149 -30.21 -20.56 13.39
N PRO A 150 -29.29 -21.28 14.06
CA PRO A 150 -29.54 -22.66 14.44
C PRO A 150 -30.72 -22.76 15.40
N MET A 151 -31.64 -23.70 15.13
CA MET A 151 -32.84 -23.94 15.95
C MET A 151 -32.51 -24.16 17.44
N MET A 152 -31.33 -24.72 17.72
CA MET A 152 -30.85 -24.96 19.08
C MET A 152 -30.53 -23.69 19.88
N ARG A 153 -30.42 -22.52 19.24
CA ARG A 153 -30.28 -21.23 19.93
C ARG A 153 -31.64 -20.68 20.33
N TRP A 154 -32.53 -20.55 19.35
CA TRP A 154 -33.94 -20.22 19.54
C TRP A 154 -34.72 -20.57 18.27
N GLN A 155 -36.04 -20.61 18.38
CA GLN A 155 -36.93 -20.76 17.23
C GLN A 155 -36.98 -19.46 16.44
N HIS A 156 -36.12 -19.33 15.42
CA HIS A 156 -35.90 -18.08 14.69
C HIS A 156 -37.16 -17.54 13.99
N ASP A 157 -38.03 -18.42 13.50
CA ASP A 157 -39.30 -18.05 12.87
C ASP A 157 -40.21 -17.21 13.77
N ASN A 158 -40.07 -17.32 15.10
CA ASN A 158 -40.83 -16.51 16.05
C ASN A 158 -40.30 -15.08 16.18
N TYR A 159 -39.11 -14.77 15.64
CA TYR A 159 -38.43 -13.48 15.79
C TYR A 159 -38.04 -12.84 14.45
N PHE A 160 -38.06 -13.60 13.36
CA PHE A 160 -37.72 -13.11 12.04
C PHE A 160 -38.89 -12.40 11.36
N GLU A 161 -38.60 -11.31 10.66
CA GLU A 161 -39.53 -10.60 9.77
C GLU A 161 -38.74 -10.07 8.57
N ASP A 162 -39.13 -10.43 7.34
CA ASP A 162 -38.48 -9.99 6.09
C ASP A 162 -38.88 -8.55 5.72
N SER A 163 -38.58 -7.63 6.63
CA SER A 163 -38.84 -6.21 6.51
C SER A 163 -37.68 -5.42 7.12
N PRO A 164 -37.14 -4.42 6.42
CA PRO A 164 -36.10 -3.57 6.99
C PRO A 164 -36.59 -2.78 8.23
N GLU A 165 -37.90 -2.74 8.48
CA GLU A 165 -38.51 -2.13 9.66
C GLU A 165 -38.88 -3.13 10.76
N ALA A 166 -38.44 -4.39 10.67
CA ALA A 166 -38.70 -5.46 11.64
C ALA A 166 -38.42 -5.04 13.10
N TYR A 167 -37.40 -4.19 13.30
CA TYR A 167 -37.03 -3.66 14.61
C TYR A 167 -38.17 -2.92 15.32
N LYS A 168 -39.10 -2.29 14.59
CA LYS A 168 -40.27 -1.59 15.16
C LYS A 168 -41.22 -2.56 15.88
N ASN A 169 -41.24 -3.81 15.45
CA ASN A 169 -42.06 -4.88 16.01
C ASN A 169 -41.28 -5.76 17.01
N GLY A 170 -40.04 -5.39 17.34
CA GLY A 170 -39.14 -6.23 18.14
C GLY A 170 -38.70 -7.51 17.42
N LYS A 171 -38.69 -7.49 16.08
CA LYS A 171 -38.26 -8.58 15.20
C LYS A 171 -36.88 -8.26 14.59
N THR A 172 -36.28 -9.26 13.95
CA THR A 172 -35.00 -9.15 13.22
C THR A 172 -35.21 -9.47 11.74
N ASP A 173 -34.53 -8.73 10.86
CA ASP A 173 -34.44 -9.00 9.41
C ASP A 173 -33.18 -9.80 9.05
N CYS A 174 -32.35 -10.15 10.03
CA CYS A 174 -31.17 -10.98 9.86
C CYS A 174 -31.49 -12.48 10.01
N MET A 175 -31.54 -13.21 8.88
CA MET A 175 -31.77 -14.66 8.83
C MET A 175 -30.50 -15.51 9.09
N HIS A 176 -29.33 -14.96 8.76
CA HIS A 176 -28.06 -15.68 8.74
C HIS A 176 -27.06 -15.09 9.74
N GLY A 177 -26.15 -15.93 10.20
CA GLY A 177 -25.05 -15.53 11.07
C GLY A 177 -23.88 -16.48 10.99
N LEU A 178 -22.80 -16.12 11.67
CA LEU A 178 -21.62 -16.95 11.86
C LEU A 178 -21.64 -17.49 13.28
N TYR A 179 -21.64 -18.81 13.43
CA TYR A 179 -21.78 -19.46 14.72
C TYR A 179 -20.59 -20.37 15.01
N LEU A 180 -20.07 -20.24 16.23
CA LEU A 180 -19.06 -21.16 16.74
C LEU A 180 -19.74 -22.46 17.18
N SER A 181 -19.18 -23.59 16.75
CA SER A 181 -19.61 -24.92 17.20
C SER A 181 -19.45 -25.07 18.71
N GLY A 182 -20.35 -25.79 19.38
CA GLY A 182 -20.21 -26.12 20.81
C GLY A 182 -20.39 -24.95 21.78
N SER A 183 -20.99 -23.83 21.36
CA SER A 183 -21.44 -22.77 22.28
C SER A 183 -22.85 -23.03 22.85
N GLU A 184 -23.37 -24.23 22.65
CA GLU A 184 -24.71 -24.67 23.06
C GLU A 184 -24.74 -24.74 24.60
N GLY A 185 -25.34 -23.74 25.23
CA GLY A 185 -25.41 -23.63 26.69
C GLY A 185 -24.76 -22.37 27.27
N ALA A 186 -24.05 -21.58 26.46
CA ALA A 186 -23.72 -20.22 26.84
C ALA A 186 -24.97 -19.34 26.64
N THR A 187 -25.90 -19.39 27.59
CA THR A 187 -26.94 -18.36 27.71
C THR A 187 -26.22 -17.04 27.76
N LEU A 188 -26.31 -16.26 26.68
CA LEU A 188 -25.89 -14.87 26.67
C LEU A 188 -26.78 -14.16 27.69
N HIS A 189 -26.35 -14.11 28.95
CA HIS A 189 -26.81 -13.07 29.86
C HIS A 189 -26.51 -11.77 29.12
N GLY A 190 -27.57 -11.11 28.65
CA GLY A 190 -27.49 -9.96 27.76
C GLY A 190 -26.45 -8.98 28.29
N SER A 191 -25.27 -8.98 27.67
CA SER A 191 -24.31 -7.93 27.91
C SER A 191 -24.82 -6.76 27.11
N THR A 192 -25.35 -5.78 27.82
CA THR A 192 -25.55 -4.41 27.36
C THR A 192 -24.18 -3.78 27.11
N ALA A 193 -23.35 -4.38 26.24
CA ALA A 193 -21.96 -3.95 25.99
C ALA A 193 -21.87 -2.87 24.90
N CYS A 194 -22.93 -2.07 24.71
CA CYS A 194 -22.91 -0.94 23.77
C CYS A 194 -22.68 0.42 24.45
N SER A 195 -22.46 0.50 25.77
CA SER A 195 -22.26 1.78 26.48
C SER A 195 -20.89 2.02 27.10
N ASP A 196 -20.07 0.99 27.33
CA ASP A 196 -18.93 1.12 28.27
C ASP A 196 -17.55 1.24 27.58
N ASP A 197 -17.47 1.08 26.26
CA ASP A 197 -16.21 1.18 25.51
C ASP A 197 -15.66 2.61 25.35
N ALA A 198 -16.40 3.63 25.80
CA ALA A 198 -15.93 5.01 25.82
C ALA A 198 -14.90 5.29 26.92
N GLU A 199 -14.80 4.45 27.97
CA GLU A 199 -13.94 4.74 29.12
C GLU A 199 -12.52 4.15 29.00
N LEU A 200 -12.37 3.05 28.26
CA LEU A 200 -11.08 2.34 28.10
C LEU A 200 -10.08 3.07 27.17
N THR A 201 -10.57 3.89 26.24
CA THR A 201 -9.69 4.73 25.40
C THR A 201 -9.10 5.92 26.16
N SER A 202 -9.66 6.30 27.31
CA SER A 202 -9.14 7.42 28.12
C SER A 202 -7.90 7.07 28.94
N ARG A 203 -7.74 5.80 29.36
CA ARG A 203 -6.65 5.37 30.25
C ARG A 203 -5.33 5.06 29.54
N LEU A 204 -5.37 4.76 28.24
CA LEU A 204 -4.17 4.51 27.44
C LEU A 204 -3.44 5.79 27.00
N VAL A 205 -4.03 6.97 27.21
CA VAL A 205 -3.42 8.26 26.85
C VAL A 205 -2.64 8.88 28.03
N GLN A 206 -2.79 8.37 29.25
CA GLN A 206 -2.11 8.93 30.44
C GLN A 206 -0.79 8.24 30.83
N SER A 207 -0.37 7.21 30.11
CA SER A 207 0.91 6.52 30.34
C SER A 207 1.77 6.52 29.07
N ASN A 208 2.11 7.70 28.58
CA ASN A 208 3.31 7.98 27.79
C ASN A 208 3.64 9.47 27.87
#